data_AF-U6ZNR9-F1
#
_entry.id   AF-U6ZNR9-F1
#
_cell.length_a   1.000
_cell.length_b   1.000
_cell.length_c   1.000
_cell.angle_alpha   90.00
_cell.angle_beta   90.00
_cell.angle_gamma   90.00
#
_symmetry.space_group_name_H-M   'P 1'
#
loop_
_entity.id
_entity.type
_entity.pdbx_description
1 polymer ?
#
loop_
_entity_poly.entity_id
_entity_poly.type
_entity_poly.pdbx_seq_one_letter_code
_entity_poly.pdbx_strand_id
1 'polypeptide(L)'
;MPIAIHARNNTAAAQQVAIRNNRQGNDLANVNIPAGNNVVLYVLQADASANLYLICNGNNAQTADLSVVYQGFSSVQQDSDWARQWTVEGAPDGVQLDLA
;
A
#
# COMPACT_ATOMS: atom_id res chain seq x y z
N MET A 1 -6.20 -5.92 -17.69
CA MET A 1 -6.82 -6.44 -16.44
C MET A 1 -6.44 -5.50 -15.30
N PRO A 2 -7.30 -5.22 -14.31
CA PRO A 2 -6.89 -4.46 -13.14
C PRO A 2 -5.84 -5.24 -12.32
N ILE A 3 -4.99 -4.54 -11.58
CA ILE A 3 -4.06 -5.15 -10.63
C ILE A 3 -4.47 -4.83 -9.19
N ALA A 4 -4.25 -5.77 -8.28
CA ALA A 4 -4.42 -5.53 -6.86
C ALA A 4 -3.07 -5.17 -6.22
N ILE A 5 -3.09 -4.18 -5.34
CA ILE A 5 -2.02 -3.92 -4.38
C ILE A 5 -2.45 -4.61 -3.10
N HIS A 6 -1.70 -5.62 -2.70
CA HIS A 6 -1.88 -6.40 -1.49
C HIS A 6 -1.03 -5.84 -0.36
N ALA A 7 -1.53 -5.91 0.87
CA ALA A 7 -0.80 -5.55 2.07
C ALA A 7 -0.83 -6.70 3.07
N ARG A 8 0.34 -7.24 3.38
CA ARG A 8 0.54 -8.29 4.38
C ARG A 8 1.06 -7.67 5.67
N ASN A 9 0.39 -8.00 6.78
CA ASN A 9 0.79 -7.58 8.12
C ASN A 9 1.50 -8.74 8.83
N ASN A 10 2.84 -8.70 8.86
CA ASN A 10 3.65 -9.72 9.54
C ASN A 10 3.87 -9.38 11.03
N THR A 11 3.27 -8.30 11.54
CA THR A 11 3.36 -7.91 12.94
C THR A 11 2.41 -8.72 13.83
N ALA A 12 2.65 -8.71 15.14
CA ALA A 12 1.83 -9.43 16.12
C ALA A 12 0.46 -8.78 16.42
N ALA A 13 0.19 -7.58 15.90
CA ALA A 13 -1.03 -6.84 16.16
C ALA A 13 -1.72 -6.45 14.85
N ALA A 14 -3.05 -6.30 14.87
CA ALA A 14 -3.77 -5.73 13.74
C ALA A 14 -3.31 -4.30 13.48
N GLN A 15 -3.29 -3.91 12.20
CA GLN A 15 -2.84 -2.60 11.75
C GLN A 15 -3.94 -1.98 10.92
N GLN A 16 -4.27 -0.72 11.17
CA GLN A 16 -5.17 0.04 10.31
C GLN A 16 -4.33 0.92 9.39
N VAL A 17 -4.55 0.83 8.08
CA VAL A 17 -3.88 1.68 7.10
C VAL A 17 -4.91 2.60 6.46
N ALA A 18 -4.77 3.90 6.69
CA ALA A 18 -5.49 4.90 5.93
C ALA A 18 -4.76 5.15 4.61
N ILE A 19 -5.49 5.12 3.50
CA ILE A 19 -4.99 5.32 2.15
C ILE A 19 -5.49 6.68 1.69
N ARG A 20 -4.58 7.57 1.32
CA ARG A 20 -4.89 8.92 0.84
C ARG A 20 -4.35 9.12 -0.57
N ASN A 21 -5.02 9.98 -1.33
CA ASN A 21 -4.46 10.47 -2.58
C ASN A 21 -3.53 11.66 -2.30
N ASN A 22 -2.25 11.52 -2.66
CA ASN A 22 -1.24 12.55 -2.39
C ASN A 22 -1.54 13.90 -3.10
N ARG A 23 -2.39 13.94 -4.14
CA ARG A 23 -2.77 15.18 -4.83
C ARG A 23 -4.01 15.89 -4.30
N GLN A 24 -4.84 15.24 -3.50
CA GLN A 24 -6.16 15.78 -3.10
C GLN A 24 -6.37 15.87 -1.59
N GLY A 25 -5.51 15.27 -0.77
CA GLY A 25 -5.64 15.32 0.70
C GLY A 25 -6.86 14.58 1.27
N ASN A 26 -7.63 13.90 0.42
CA ASN A 26 -8.82 13.14 0.81
C ASN A 26 -8.46 11.69 1.16
N ASP A 27 -9.13 11.16 2.19
CA ASP A 27 -9.11 9.73 2.51
C ASP A 27 -9.82 8.95 1.39
N LEU A 28 -9.10 8.04 0.75
CA LEU A 28 -9.65 7.13 -0.26
C LEU A 28 -10.33 5.93 0.42
N ALA A 29 -9.65 5.36 1.42
CA ALA A 29 -10.15 4.22 2.19
C ALA A 29 -9.36 4.04 3.49
N ASN A 30 -9.98 3.38 4.46
CA ASN A 30 -9.30 2.84 5.64
C ASN A 30 -9.42 1.34 5.61
N VAL A 31 -8.28 0.65 5.62
CA VAL A 31 -8.20 -0.81 5.53
C VAL A 31 -7.66 -1.35 6.83
N ASN A 32 -8.39 -2.26 7.47
CA ASN A 32 -7.89 -3.00 8.62
C ASN A 32 -7.20 -4.28 8.14
N ILE A 33 -5.95 -4.47 8.55
CA ILE A 33 -5.12 -5.62 8.19
C ILE A 33 -4.89 -6.44 9.46
N PRO A 34 -5.60 -7.58 9.64
CA PRO A 34 -5.39 -8.44 10.80
C PRO A 34 -3.94 -8.94 10.89
N ALA A 35 -3.46 -9.23 12.10
CA ALA A 35 -2.13 -9.80 12.31
C ALA A 35 -1.97 -11.11 11.51
N GLY A 36 -0.81 -11.28 10.87
CA GLY A 36 -0.46 -12.47 10.08
C GLY A 36 -1.27 -12.66 8.80
N ASN A 37 -2.08 -11.68 8.38
CA ASN A 37 -2.97 -11.80 7.23
C ASN A 37 -2.57 -10.85 6.09
N ASN A 38 -3.08 -11.15 4.89
CA ASN A 38 -2.96 -10.34 3.70
C ASN A 38 -4.35 -9.83 3.27
N VAL A 39 -4.43 -8.57 2.83
CA VAL A 39 -5.67 -7.96 2.31
C VAL A 39 -5.40 -7.14 1.05
N VAL A 40 -6.43 -6.91 0.24
CA VAL A 40 -6.37 -5.97 -0.87
C VAL A 40 -6.41 -4.55 -0.32
N LEU A 41 -5.34 -3.79 -0.53
CA LEU A 41 -5.20 -2.41 -0.13
C LEU A 41 -5.87 -1.47 -1.14
N TYR A 42 -5.56 -1.65 -2.42
CA TYR A 42 -6.06 -0.80 -3.50
C TYR A 42 -6.09 -1.56 -4.82
N VAL A 43 -7.03 -1.22 -5.71
CA VAL A 43 -7.13 -1.83 -7.05
C VAL A 43 -6.85 -0.76 -8.09
N LEU A 44 -5.83 -1.01 -8.91
CA LEU A 44 -5.42 -0.12 -10.00
C LEU A 44 -5.99 -0.64 -11.32
N GLN A 45 -6.53 0.25 -12.14
CA GLN A 45 -7.01 -0.10 -13.48
C GLN A 45 -5.84 -0.39 -14.43
N ALA A 46 -6.13 -1.04 -15.55
CA ALA A 46 -5.13 -1.30 -16.59
C ALA A 46 -4.53 0.01 -17.13
N ASP A 47 -3.23 0.00 -17.42
CA ASP A 47 -2.48 1.13 -17.99
C ASP A 47 -2.59 2.43 -17.17
N ALA A 48 -2.58 2.31 -15.84
CA ALA A 48 -2.75 3.42 -14.91
C ALA A 48 -1.58 3.55 -13.92
N SER A 49 -1.49 4.71 -13.26
CA SER A 49 -0.59 4.97 -12.15
C SER A 49 -1.34 5.51 -10.93
N ALA A 50 -0.83 5.23 -9.74
CA ALA A 50 -1.33 5.79 -8.49
C ALA A 50 -0.16 6.29 -7.63
N ASN A 51 -0.37 7.45 -7.00
CA ASN A 51 0.43 7.91 -5.88
C ASN A 51 -0.44 7.85 -4.63
N LEU A 52 -0.14 6.88 -3.77
CA LEU A 52 -0.85 6.63 -2.52
C LEU A 52 -0.01 7.12 -1.36
N TYR A 53 -0.65 7.80 -0.42
CA TYR A 53 -0.06 8.16 0.86
C TYR A 53 -0.69 7.27 1.92
N LEU A 54 0.11 6.42 2.55
CA LEU A 54 -0.33 5.43 3.53
C LEU A 54 -0.03 5.93 4.93
N ILE A 55 -1.00 5.88 5.84
CA ILE A 55 -0.83 6.24 7.26
C ILE A 55 -1.21 5.04 8.12
N CYS A 56 -0.26 4.53 8.90
CA CYS A 56 -0.52 3.40 9.80
C CYS A 56 -1.04 3.85 11.17
N ASN A 57 -2.15 3.28 11.63
CA ASN A 57 -2.83 3.52 12.90
C ASN A 57 -3.06 5.01 13.24
N GLY A 58 -3.25 5.86 12.22
CA GLY A 58 -3.38 7.31 12.41
C GLY A 58 -2.12 8.00 12.93
N ASN A 59 -0.97 7.32 12.90
CA ASN A 59 0.31 7.89 13.31
C ASN A 59 0.98 8.57 12.11
N ASN A 60 0.98 9.90 12.11
CA ASN A 60 1.58 10.71 11.04
C ASN A 60 3.11 10.58 10.94
N ALA A 61 3.79 10.01 11.94
CA ALA A 61 5.22 9.66 11.84
C ALA A 61 5.45 8.29 11.18
N GLN A 62 4.38 7.54 10.86
CA GLN A 62 4.39 6.22 10.23
C GLN A 62 3.70 6.30 8.88
N THR A 63 4.26 7.14 8.03
CA THR A 63 3.72 7.45 6.71
C THR A 63 4.63 6.92 5.61
N ALA A 64 4.03 6.41 4.54
CA ALA A 64 4.76 5.96 3.37
C ALA A 64 4.10 6.50 2.09
N ASP A 65 4.90 7.10 1.22
CA ASP A 65 4.52 7.45 -0.14
C ASP A 65 4.80 6.28 -1.08
N LEU A 66 3.76 5.88 -1.81
CA LEU A 66 3.79 4.75 -2.73
C LEU A 66 3.42 5.22 -4.13
N SER A 67 4.40 5.22 -5.04
CA SER A 67 4.17 5.42 -6.47
C SER A 67 4.11 4.06 -7.16
N VAL A 68 2.95 3.71 -7.71
CA VAL A 68 2.72 2.48 -8.46
C VAL A 68 2.40 2.83 -9.90
N VAL A 69 3.11 2.20 -10.84
CA VAL A 69 2.86 2.33 -12.28
C VAL A 69 2.58 0.94 -12.85
N TYR A 70 1.46 0.81 -13.55
CA TYR A 70 1.08 -0.38 -14.27
C TYR A 70 0.93 -0.07 -15.75
N GLN A 71 1.87 -0.54 -16.58
CA GLN A 71 1.87 -0.38 -18.05
C GLN A 71 2.23 -1.71 -18.73
N GLY A 72 1.55 -2.80 -18.32
CA GLY A 72 1.90 -4.17 -18.74
C GLY A 72 3.00 -4.84 -17.91
N PHE A 73 3.67 -4.07 -17.05
CA PHE A 73 4.55 -4.53 -15.98
C PHE A 73 4.33 -3.60 -14.79
N SER A 74 4.26 -4.18 -13.58
CA SER A 74 4.03 -3.44 -12.34
C SER A 74 5.37 -3.06 -11.72
N SER A 75 5.60 -1.76 -11.49
CA SER A 75 6.75 -1.28 -10.72
C SER A 75 6.29 -0.36 -9.60
N VAL A 76 7.00 -0.42 -8.47
CA VAL A 76 6.72 0.39 -7.29
C VAL A 76 7.97 1.14 -6.89
N GLN A 77 7.82 2.43 -6.63
CA GLN A 77 8.80 3.24 -5.95
C GLN A 77 8.20 3.72 -4.62
N GLN A 78 8.88 3.44 -3.52
CA GLN A 78 8.50 3.90 -2.20
C GLN A 78 9.47 4.97 -1.73
N ASP A 79 8.92 6.04 -1.15
CA ASP A 79 9.64 7.00 -0.33
C ASP A 79 8.97 7.04 1.05
N SER A 80 9.70 6.80 2.13
CA SER A 80 9.10 6.58 3.45
C SER A 80 10.04 7.01 4.57
N ASP A 81 9.58 7.97 5.38
CA ASP A 81 10.23 8.37 6.64
C ASP A 81 9.97 7.37 7.78
N TRP A 82 9.14 6.35 7.53
CA TRP A 82 8.84 5.30 8.50
C TRP A 82 9.94 4.22 8.57
N ALA A 83 10.44 3.96 9.78
CA ALA A 83 11.47 2.96 10.06
C ALA A 83 11.09 1.51 9.70
N ARG A 84 9.80 1.20 9.56
CA ARG A 84 9.33 -0.08 8.98
C ARG A 84 9.04 0.16 7.51
N GLN A 85 10.00 -0.17 6.67
CA GLN A 85 9.86 -0.05 5.23
C GLN A 85 8.91 -1.15 4.73
N TRP A 86 7.96 -0.78 3.87
CA TRP A 86 7.14 -1.81 3.24
C TRP A 86 8.02 -2.53 2.23
N THR A 87 8.15 -3.84 2.38
CA THR A 87 8.87 -4.60 1.35
C THR A 87 7.93 -4.85 0.18
N VAL A 88 8.37 -4.50 -1.03
CA VAL A 88 7.58 -4.71 -2.24
C VAL A 88 8.02 -6.01 -2.90
N GLU A 89 7.09 -6.94 -3.05
CA GLU A 89 7.29 -8.17 -3.80
C GLU A 89 6.39 -8.22 -5.03
N GLY A 90 6.91 -8.77 -6.13
CA GLY A 90 6.10 -9.08 -7.31
C GLY A 90 5.19 -10.28 -7.02
N ALA A 91 3.89 -10.14 -7.26
CA ALA A 91 2.91 -11.20 -7.09
C ALA A 91 2.27 -11.59 -8.44
N PRO A 92 1.76 -12.82 -8.61
CA PRO A 92 1.11 -13.26 -9.84
C PRO A 92 -0.09 -12.40 -10.28
N ASP A 93 -0.72 -11.73 -9.32
CA ASP A 93 -1.94 -10.92 -9.47
C ASP A 93 -1.70 -9.42 -9.21
N GLY A 94 -0.45 -9.01 -8.98
CA GLY A 94 -0.10 -7.59 -8.79
C GLY A 94 1.12 -7.34 -7.92
N VAL A 95 0.96 -6.48 -6.92
CA VAL A 95 2.01 -6.00 -6.02
C VAL A 95 1.68 -6.43 -4.60
N GLN A 96 2.64 -6.97 -3.86
CA GLN A 96 2.49 -7.23 -2.43
C GLN A 96 3.38 -6.29 -1.62
N LEU A 97 2.81 -5.69 -0.57
CA LEU A 97 3.48 -4.85 0.40
C LEU A 97 3.54 -5.57 1.74
N ASP A 98 4.74 -5.84 2.24
CA ASP A 98 4.96 -6.52 3.52
C ASP A 98 5.29 -5.52 4.62
N LEU A 99 4.48 -5.52 5.68
CA LEU A 99 4.67 -4.72 6.89
C LEU A 99 5.35 -5.57 7.97
N ALA A 100 6.59 -5.22 8.33
CA ALA A 100 7.42 -5.91 9.33
C ALA A 100 7.79 -4.99 10.50
#